data_AF-A0A495ZIW4-F1
#
_entry.id   AF-A0A495ZIW4-F1
#
_cell.length_a   1.000
_cell.length_b   1.000
_cell.length_c   1.000
_cell.angle_alpha   90.00
_cell.angle_beta   90.00
_cell.angle_gamma   90.00
#
_symmetry.space_group_name_H-M   'P 1'
#
loop_
_entity.id
_entity.type
_entity.pdbx_description
1 polymer ?
#
loop_
_entity_poly.entity_id
_entity_poly.type
_entity_poly.pdbx_seq_one_letter_code
_entity_poly.pdbx_strand_id
1 'polypeptide(L)'
;MNLPKASFSKEICTVRIIQILCVSCFIFLTFSLAISATYSLIDTKNLDQDPIQIGEVLTYSVKIKGLPAGTQVTQVVEKTMLADQPVYRFRSERQTGSLLGKLYHFHDQTESYVTTDQLYPLKYVKDLEEQKKHWHVEADFNHAKGTARYTKNKENKTLHIPIGIQDDLSMVYFLRSKELQVGHTYGFPVLVKDKCEHVTLEIRRREVIKTKALGRVETLVLRTSHGYLMWLTNDERRIPVRIEAETSRIGKIVGELEKVDFLD
;
A
#
# COMPACT_ATOMS: atom_id res chain seq x y z
N MET A 1 39.92 -9.86 85.24
CA MET A 1 40.59 -10.98 84.55
C MET A 1 39.64 -11.47 83.46
N ASN A 2 40.13 -11.53 82.21
CA ASN A 2 39.52 -12.08 80.99
C ASN A 2 38.32 -11.37 80.33
N LEU A 3 38.62 -10.72 79.20
CA LEU A 3 37.73 -10.64 78.03
C LEU A 3 37.65 -12.03 77.36
N PRO A 4 36.60 -12.31 76.55
CA PRO A 4 36.85 -12.24 75.10
C PRO A 4 35.68 -11.70 74.24
N LYS A 5 36.11 -10.90 73.24
CA LYS A 5 35.80 -10.93 71.79
C LYS A 5 34.33 -11.04 71.28
N ALA A 6 33.87 -9.91 70.73
CA ALA A 6 33.44 -9.65 69.34
C ALA A 6 32.61 -10.67 68.51
N SER A 7 31.47 -10.19 67.99
CA SER A 7 30.86 -10.47 66.66
C SER A 7 29.62 -9.55 66.53
N PHE A 8 29.69 -8.34 65.95
CA PHE A 8 29.64 -7.96 64.52
C PHE A 8 28.55 -8.63 63.65
N SER A 9 27.64 -7.78 63.16
CA SER A 9 26.64 -7.96 62.09
C SER A 9 25.25 -8.53 62.47
N LYS A 10 24.28 -7.63 62.66
CA LYS A 10 23.11 -7.43 61.79
C LYS A 10 22.04 -6.61 62.53
N GLU A 11 22.35 -5.33 62.77
CA GLU A 11 21.31 -4.31 62.76
C GLU A 11 20.82 -4.10 61.32
N ILE A 12 19.68 -3.39 61.19
CA ILE A 12 19.08 -2.90 59.92
C ILE A 12 18.10 -3.87 59.26
N CYS A 13 16.94 -4.16 59.89
CA CYS A 13 15.76 -4.57 59.12
C CYS A 13 14.41 -4.41 59.85
N THR A 14 14.18 -3.31 60.59
CA THR A 14 12.89 -3.17 61.32
C THR A 14 12.28 -1.76 61.30
N VAL A 15 12.77 -0.84 60.46
CA VAL A 15 12.24 0.56 60.41
C VAL A 15 11.88 1.02 58.99
N ARG A 16 11.34 0.14 58.14
CA ARG A 16 10.88 0.52 56.78
C ARG A 16 9.57 -0.15 56.32
N ILE A 17 8.67 -0.48 57.24
CA ILE A 17 7.43 -1.20 56.90
C ILE A 17 6.15 -0.35 57.09
N ILE A 18 6.21 0.83 57.73
CA ILE A 18 4.98 1.62 58.04
C ILE A 18 5.06 3.06 57.50
N GLN A 19 5.55 3.23 56.27
CA GLN A 19 5.44 4.50 55.55
C GLN A 19 5.29 4.31 54.03
N ILE A 20 4.66 3.20 53.63
CA ILE A 20 4.23 2.94 52.23
C ILE A 20 2.72 2.63 52.25
N LEU A 21 1.97 3.50 52.91
CA LEU A 21 0.50 3.43 52.97
C LEU A 21 -0.08 4.84 52.74
N CYS A 22 0.41 5.52 51.70
CA CYS A 22 -0.20 6.74 51.15
C CYS A 22 0.34 7.07 49.74
N VAL A 23 0.70 6.05 48.95
CA VAL A 23 0.67 6.16 47.49
C VAL A 23 -0.61 5.48 47.01
N SER A 24 -1.74 6.05 47.45
CA SER A 24 -3.07 5.84 46.85
C SER A 24 -3.20 6.57 45.50
N CYS A 25 -2.10 7.06 44.95
CA CYS A 25 -1.94 7.34 43.53
C CYS A 25 -1.30 6.11 42.85
N PHE A 26 -1.87 4.92 43.06
CA PHE A 26 -1.96 3.95 41.97
C PHE A 26 -2.84 4.64 40.92
N ILE A 27 -2.22 5.54 40.15
CA ILE A 27 -2.60 5.76 38.77
C ILE A 27 -2.55 4.34 38.22
N PHE A 28 -3.71 3.70 38.16
CA PHE A 28 -3.97 2.68 37.17
C PHE A 28 -3.69 3.38 35.86
N LEU A 29 -2.40 3.43 35.50
CA LEU A 29 -1.97 3.51 34.13
C LEU A 29 -2.41 2.13 33.62
N THR A 30 -3.71 1.99 33.40
CA THR A 30 -4.21 1.09 32.38
C THR A 30 -3.50 1.61 31.16
N PHE A 31 -2.32 1.04 30.92
CA PHE A 31 -1.68 1.05 29.64
C PHE A 31 -2.70 0.28 28.81
N SER A 32 -3.75 0.99 28.41
CA SER A 32 -4.73 0.58 27.44
C SER A 32 -3.85 0.34 26.24
N LEU A 33 -3.44 -0.92 26.08
CA LEU A 33 -2.94 -1.40 24.82
C LEU A 33 -4.12 -1.16 23.91
N ALA A 34 -4.15 0.02 23.28
CA ALA A 34 -5.12 0.34 22.28
C ALA A 34 -4.81 -0.65 21.16
N ILE A 35 -5.50 -1.78 21.19
CA ILE A 35 -5.47 -2.75 20.12
C ILE A 35 -6.00 -1.96 18.94
N SER A 36 -5.09 -1.55 18.05
CA SER A 36 -5.48 -0.82 16.85
C SER A 36 -6.33 -1.78 16.03
N ALA A 37 -7.64 -1.53 16.00
CA ALA A 37 -8.56 -2.38 15.27
C ALA A 37 -8.21 -2.33 13.78
N THR A 38 -8.10 -3.51 13.15
CA THR A 38 -7.98 -3.61 11.70
C THR A 38 -9.38 -3.65 11.10
N TYR A 39 -9.73 -2.62 10.34
CA TYR A 39 -10.99 -2.52 9.61
C TYR A 39 -10.87 -3.23 8.26
N SER A 40 -11.99 -3.70 7.70
CA SER A 40 -12.02 -4.20 6.32
C SER A 40 -12.05 -3.02 5.35
N LEU A 41 -11.11 -2.95 4.41
CA LEU A 41 -11.14 -1.92 3.37
C LEU A 41 -12.36 -2.09 2.44
N ILE A 42 -12.79 -3.34 2.24
CA ILE A 42 -13.91 -3.70 1.37
C ILE A 42 -15.20 -3.09 1.92
N ASP A 43 -15.42 -3.24 3.22
CA ASP A 43 -16.61 -2.75 3.93
C ASP A 43 -16.52 -1.27 4.28
N THR A 44 -15.38 -0.63 4.01
CA THR A 44 -15.22 0.81 4.19
C THR A 44 -16.08 1.54 3.17
N LYS A 45 -16.82 2.56 3.65
CA LYS A 45 -17.68 3.41 2.83
C LYS A 45 -16.89 4.00 1.65
N ASN A 46 -17.49 4.02 0.47
CA ASN A 46 -16.96 4.75 -0.67
C ASN A 46 -17.17 6.26 -0.48
N LEU A 47 -16.37 7.08 -1.15
CA LEU A 47 -16.60 8.51 -1.28
C LEU A 47 -17.92 8.78 -2.00
N ASP A 48 -18.54 9.92 -1.67
CA ASP A 48 -19.81 10.31 -2.28
C ASP A 48 -19.64 10.67 -3.78
N GLN A 49 -18.45 11.13 -4.17
CA GLN A 49 -18.07 11.36 -5.57
C GLN A 49 -17.03 10.33 -6.03
N ASP A 50 -17.21 9.76 -7.22
CA ASP A 50 -16.24 8.84 -7.82
C ASP A 50 -14.97 9.60 -8.24
N PRO A 51 -13.80 9.31 -7.65
CA PRO A 51 -12.54 9.98 -7.98
C PRO A 51 -11.98 9.57 -9.36
N ILE A 52 -12.52 8.53 -10.00
CA ILE A 52 -11.99 7.96 -11.24
C ILE A 52 -12.56 8.71 -12.44
N GLN A 53 -11.67 9.33 -13.22
CA GLN A 53 -12.04 10.09 -14.41
C GLN A 53 -11.53 9.39 -15.67
N ILE A 54 -12.42 9.08 -16.60
CA ILE A 54 -12.05 8.52 -17.91
C ILE A 54 -11.13 9.50 -18.64
N GLY A 55 -10.08 8.97 -19.26
CA GLY A 55 -9.06 9.75 -19.93
C GLY A 55 -7.93 10.20 -19.00
N GLU A 56 -8.05 10.13 -17.67
CA GLU A 56 -7.00 10.59 -16.76
C GLU A 56 -5.66 9.88 -17.05
N VAL A 57 -4.59 10.68 -17.20
CA VAL A 57 -3.21 10.21 -17.37
C VAL A 57 -2.33 10.82 -16.28
N LEU A 58 -1.71 9.97 -15.46
CA LEU A 58 -0.80 10.36 -14.40
C LEU A 58 0.62 9.91 -14.76
N THR A 59 1.53 10.86 -14.94
CA THR A 59 2.95 10.59 -15.22
C THR A 59 3.79 10.79 -13.98
N TYR A 60 4.59 9.79 -13.64
CA TYR A 60 5.49 9.76 -12.51
C TYR A 60 6.94 9.65 -12.96
N SER A 61 7.84 10.40 -12.31
CA SER A 61 9.27 10.10 -12.39
C SER A 61 9.66 9.12 -11.31
N VAL A 62 10.52 8.18 -11.67
CA VAL A 62 11.03 7.14 -10.78
C VAL A 62 12.50 7.40 -10.51
N LYS A 63 12.87 7.40 -9.23
CA LYS A 63 14.25 7.54 -8.75
C LYS A 63 14.66 6.31 -7.95
N ILE A 64 15.89 5.86 -8.12
CA ILE A 64 16.53 4.81 -7.30
C ILE A 64 17.69 5.44 -6.54
N LYS A 65 17.69 5.33 -5.21
CA LYS A 65 18.70 5.95 -4.34
C LYS A 65 18.89 7.46 -4.63
N GLY A 66 17.80 8.14 -5.01
CA GLY A 66 17.79 9.56 -5.36
C GLY A 66 18.19 9.89 -6.81
N LEU A 67 18.70 8.94 -7.58
CA LEU A 67 19.09 9.14 -8.98
C LEU A 67 17.91 8.87 -9.93
N PRO A 68 17.71 9.66 -11.00
CA PRO A 68 16.70 9.39 -12.02
C PRO A 68 16.87 7.97 -12.59
N ALA A 69 15.80 7.20 -12.57
CA ALA A 69 15.83 5.80 -12.97
C ALA A 69 14.84 5.44 -14.07
N GLY A 70 13.75 6.19 -14.21
CA GLY A 70 12.74 5.91 -15.22
C GLY A 70 11.46 6.68 -15.03
N THR A 71 10.41 6.16 -15.65
CA THR A 71 9.07 6.76 -15.61
C THR A 71 8.03 5.68 -15.38
N GLN A 72 6.90 6.08 -14.81
CA GLN A 72 5.67 5.31 -14.78
C GLN A 72 4.53 6.20 -15.29
N VAL A 73 3.69 5.68 -16.17
CA VAL A 73 2.48 6.35 -16.65
C VAL A 73 1.30 5.47 -16.32
N THR A 74 0.30 5.98 -15.60
CA THR A 74 -0.95 5.27 -15.35
C THR A 74 -2.11 5.99 -16.02
N GLN A 75 -3.07 5.23 -16.53
CA GLN A 75 -4.18 5.74 -17.33
C GLN A 75 -5.50 5.09 -16.94
N VAL A 76 -6.56 5.89 -16.93
CA VAL A 76 -7.93 5.42 -17.02
C VAL A 76 -8.34 5.48 -18.49
N VAL A 77 -8.12 4.38 -19.22
CA VAL A 77 -8.21 4.38 -20.68
C VAL A 77 -9.64 4.64 -21.16
N GLU A 78 -10.58 3.83 -20.66
CA GLU A 78 -11.97 3.87 -21.09
C GLU A 78 -12.88 3.17 -20.06
N LYS A 79 -14.19 3.40 -20.20
CA LYS A 79 -15.23 2.53 -19.65
C LYS A 79 -15.77 1.68 -20.78
N THR A 80 -15.68 0.37 -20.66
CA THR A 80 -16.08 -0.60 -21.70
C THR A 80 -16.86 -1.77 -21.11
N MET A 81 -17.22 -2.75 -21.93
CA MET A 81 -17.91 -3.96 -21.52
C MET A 81 -16.97 -5.17 -21.60
N LEU A 82 -16.90 -5.96 -20.53
CA LEU A 82 -16.18 -7.23 -20.52
C LEU A 82 -17.09 -8.31 -19.94
N ALA A 83 -17.37 -9.36 -20.74
CA ALA A 83 -18.29 -10.43 -20.38
C ALA A 83 -19.65 -9.90 -19.85
N ASP A 84 -20.23 -8.95 -20.58
CA ASP A 84 -21.48 -8.25 -20.27
C ASP A 84 -21.50 -7.46 -18.95
N GLN A 85 -20.33 -7.18 -18.36
CA GLN A 85 -20.18 -6.30 -17.20
C GLN A 85 -19.48 -4.99 -17.58
N PRO A 86 -19.98 -3.82 -17.09
CA PRO A 86 -19.28 -2.55 -17.27
C PRO A 86 -18.00 -2.54 -16.45
N VAL A 87 -16.88 -2.24 -17.11
CA VAL A 87 -15.54 -2.19 -16.50
C VAL A 87 -14.82 -0.90 -16.86
N TYR A 88 -14.01 -0.41 -15.94
CA TYR A 88 -12.90 0.48 -16.24
C TYR A 88 -11.74 -0.35 -16.80
N ARG A 89 -11.09 0.16 -17.85
CA ARG A 89 -9.78 -0.36 -18.30
C ARG A 89 -8.68 0.56 -17.79
N PHE A 90 -7.95 0.10 -16.77
CA PHE A 90 -6.75 0.78 -16.30
C PHE A 90 -5.53 0.25 -17.01
N ARG A 91 -4.61 1.15 -17.35
CA ARG A 91 -3.30 0.80 -17.90
C ARG A 91 -2.20 1.44 -17.07
N SER A 92 -1.08 0.73 -16.93
CA SER A 92 0.15 1.25 -16.35
C SER A 92 1.33 0.82 -17.21
N GLU A 93 2.20 1.76 -17.56
CA GLU A 93 3.46 1.49 -18.24
C GLU A 93 4.62 2.02 -17.39
N ARG A 94 5.65 1.20 -17.17
CA ARG A 94 6.87 1.57 -16.44
C ARG A 94 8.07 1.24 -17.28
N GLN A 95 9.04 2.15 -17.32
CA GLN A 95 10.27 1.91 -18.08
C GLN A 95 11.47 2.60 -17.47
N THR A 96 12.63 1.96 -17.59
CA THR A 96 13.93 2.59 -17.29
C THR A 96 14.19 3.77 -18.22
N GLY A 97 14.73 4.86 -17.66
CA GLY A 97 15.08 6.05 -18.43
C GLY A 97 16.28 5.81 -19.34
N SER A 98 16.45 6.63 -20.38
CA SER A 98 17.44 6.43 -21.45
C SER A 98 18.89 6.21 -21.00
N LEU A 99 19.31 6.80 -19.87
CA LEU A 99 20.64 6.61 -19.30
C LEU A 99 20.79 5.28 -18.57
N LEU A 100 19.84 4.92 -17.69
CA LEU A 100 19.90 3.65 -16.97
C LEU A 100 19.50 2.45 -17.84
N GLY A 101 18.62 2.64 -18.83
CA GLY A 101 18.16 1.59 -19.75
C GLY A 101 19.30 0.93 -20.54
N LYS A 102 20.39 1.66 -20.80
CA LYS A 102 21.61 1.12 -21.45
C LYS A 102 22.37 0.13 -20.56
N LEU A 103 22.26 0.26 -19.24
CA LEU A 103 22.91 -0.61 -18.26
C LEU A 103 21.94 -1.68 -17.73
N TYR A 104 20.67 -1.30 -17.58
CA TYR A 104 19.62 -2.13 -17.04
C TYR A 104 18.30 -1.88 -17.75
N HIS A 105 17.91 -2.79 -18.65
CA HIS A 105 16.62 -2.74 -19.31
C HIS A 105 15.51 -3.22 -18.38
N PHE A 106 14.50 -2.38 -18.19
CA PHE A 106 13.25 -2.74 -17.52
C PHE A 106 12.10 -2.06 -18.25
N HIS A 107 11.10 -2.84 -18.66
CA HIS A 107 9.87 -2.38 -19.28
C HIS A 107 8.71 -3.23 -18.78
N ASP A 108 7.65 -2.60 -18.30
CA ASP A 108 6.48 -3.26 -17.74
C ASP A 108 5.22 -2.58 -18.26
N GLN A 109 4.38 -3.34 -18.93
CA GLN A 109 3.05 -2.92 -19.35
C GLN A 109 2.02 -3.79 -18.63
N THR A 110 1.16 -3.14 -17.85
CA THR A 110 0.14 -3.80 -17.06
C THR A 110 -1.23 -3.19 -17.39
N GLU A 111 -2.24 -4.03 -17.57
CA GLU A 111 -3.64 -3.65 -17.70
C GLU A 111 -4.50 -4.37 -16.65
N SER A 112 -5.51 -3.68 -16.12
CA SER A 112 -6.53 -4.26 -15.25
C SER A 112 -7.92 -3.79 -15.68
N TYR A 113 -8.82 -4.75 -15.88
CA TYR A 113 -10.22 -4.54 -16.23
C TYR A 113 -11.03 -4.73 -14.96
N VAL A 114 -11.64 -3.66 -14.46
CA VAL A 114 -12.15 -3.58 -13.10
C VAL A 114 -13.62 -3.16 -13.14
N THR A 115 -14.51 -3.87 -12.44
CA THR A 115 -15.95 -3.56 -12.45
C THR A 115 -16.22 -2.13 -11.96
N THR A 116 -17.17 -1.42 -12.57
CA THR A 116 -17.43 -0.01 -12.19
C THR A 116 -18.21 0.16 -10.90
N ASP A 117 -18.79 -0.91 -10.34
CA ASP A 117 -19.64 -0.88 -9.15
C ASP A 117 -18.85 -1.14 -7.85
N GLN A 118 -18.08 -2.23 -7.82
CA GLN A 118 -17.35 -2.71 -6.66
C GLN A 118 -15.84 -2.51 -6.77
N LEU A 119 -15.37 -2.10 -7.96
CA LEU A 119 -13.95 -2.02 -8.30
C LEU A 119 -13.22 -3.34 -8.10
N TYR A 120 -13.84 -4.44 -8.53
CA TYR A 120 -13.21 -5.77 -8.48
C TYR A 120 -12.58 -6.10 -9.84
N PRO A 121 -11.30 -6.54 -9.89
CA PRO A 121 -10.67 -6.91 -11.15
C PRO A 121 -11.34 -8.15 -11.72
N LEU A 122 -11.71 -8.13 -13.00
CA LEU A 122 -12.18 -9.27 -13.77
C LEU A 122 -11.07 -9.89 -14.62
N LYS A 123 -10.16 -9.05 -15.11
CA LYS A 123 -9.01 -9.48 -15.91
C LYS A 123 -7.80 -8.61 -15.63
N TYR A 124 -6.65 -9.25 -15.48
CA TYR A 124 -5.34 -8.62 -15.33
C TYR A 124 -4.40 -9.17 -16.39
N VAL A 125 -3.62 -8.30 -17.03
CA VAL A 125 -2.60 -8.68 -18.02
C VAL A 125 -1.33 -7.90 -17.73
N LYS A 126 -0.18 -8.58 -17.76
CA LYS A 126 1.12 -7.97 -17.52
C LYS A 126 2.17 -8.56 -18.46
N ASP A 127 2.81 -7.69 -19.22
CA ASP A 127 4.02 -7.97 -20.00
C ASP A 127 5.20 -7.27 -19.32
N LEU A 128 6.16 -8.07 -18.83
CA LEU A 128 7.33 -7.61 -18.12
C LEU A 128 8.61 -8.07 -18.80
N GLU A 129 9.42 -7.11 -19.21
CA GLU A 129 10.78 -7.30 -19.68
C GLU A 129 11.76 -6.80 -18.61
N GLU A 130 12.60 -7.69 -18.11
CA GLU A 130 13.69 -7.36 -17.19
C GLU A 130 14.97 -7.98 -17.72
N GLN A 131 15.87 -7.14 -18.22
CA GLN A 131 17.12 -7.56 -18.85
C GLN A 131 16.87 -8.51 -20.04
N LYS A 132 17.20 -9.79 -19.89
CA LYS A 132 17.00 -10.84 -20.91
C LYS A 132 15.78 -11.72 -20.63
N LYS A 133 15.01 -11.40 -19.59
CA LYS A 133 13.86 -12.19 -19.15
C LYS A 133 12.59 -11.48 -19.58
N HIS A 134 11.65 -12.28 -20.07
CA HIS A 134 10.33 -11.83 -20.45
C HIS A 134 9.30 -12.69 -19.70
N TRP A 135 8.31 -12.03 -19.12
CA TRP A 135 7.18 -12.69 -18.51
C TRP A 135 5.88 -12.08 -19.02
N HIS A 136 5.02 -12.95 -19.52
CA HIS A 136 3.62 -12.64 -19.79
C HIS A 136 2.78 -13.30 -18.70
N VAL A 137 1.99 -12.50 -18.00
CA VAL A 137 1.12 -12.92 -16.90
C VAL A 137 -0.29 -12.49 -17.19
N GLU A 138 -1.24 -13.41 -17.03
CA GLU A 138 -2.67 -13.12 -17.07
C GLU A 138 -3.33 -13.65 -15.80
N ALA A 139 -4.34 -12.94 -15.30
CA ALA A 139 -5.24 -13.47 -14.29
C ALA A 139 -6.69 -13.14 -14.65
N ASP A 140 -7.51 -14.18 -14.83
CA ASP A 140 -8.96 -14.06 -15.05
C ASP A 140 -9.68 -14.39 -13.74
N PHE A 141 -10.37 -13.40 -13.17
CA PHE A 141 -11.02 -13.52 -11.87
C PHE A 141 -12.47 -13.93 -12.03
N ASN A 142 -12.88 -14.96 -11.29
CA ASN A 142 -14.26 -15.38 -11.16
C ASN A 142 -14.70 -15.22 -9.70
N HIS A 143 -15.15 -14.01 -9.37
CA HIS A 143 -15.60 -13.65 -8.02
C HIS A 143 -16.80 -14.49 -7.56
N ALA A 144 -17.71 -14.84 -8.47
CA ALA A 144 -18.86 -15.70 -8.16
C ALA A 144 -18.45 -17.12 -7.71
N LYS A 145 -17.34 -17.64 -8.24
CA LYS A 145 -16.79 -18.95 -7.86
C LYS A 145 -15.69 -18.87 -6.80
N GLY A 146 -15.24 -17.67 -6.41
CA GLY A 146 -14.10 -17.48 -5.51
C GLY A 146 -12.80 -18.07 -6.08
N THR A 147 -12.60 -18.00 -7.40
CA THR A 147 -11.40 -18.54 -8.07
C THR A 147 -10.82 -17.57 -9.10
N ALA A 148 -9.51 -17.59 -9.32
CA ALA A 148 -8.87 -16.96 -10.47
C ALA A 148 -8.08 -17.98 -11.29
N ARG A 149 -8.13 -17.89 -12.61
CA ARG A 149 -7.21 -18.59 -13.51
C ARG A 149 -5.99 -17.70 -13.70
N TYR A 150 -4.85 -18.12 -13.19
CA TYR A 150 -3.57 -17.42 -13.31
C TYR A 150 -2.69 -18.14 -14.34
N THR A 151 -2.21 -17.40 -15.33
CA THR A 151 -1.34 -17.90 -16.39
C THR A 151 -0.02 -17.15 -16.34
N LYS A 152 1.11 -17.86 -16.37
CA LYS A 152 2.44 -17.25 -16.53
C LYS A 152 3.23 -18.00 -17.60
N ASN A 153 3.61 -17.31 -18.67
CA ASN A 153 4.37 -17.92 -19.79
C ASN A 153 3.76 -19.25 -20.28
N LYS A 154 2.42 -19.31 -20.39
CA LYS A 154 1.60 -20.48 -20.78
C LYS A 154 1.39 -21.55 -19.70
N GLU A 155 1.99 -21.41 -18.52
CA GLU A 155 1.71 -22.28 -17.37
C GLU A 155 0.47 -21.78 -16.63
N ASN A 156 -0.54 -22.63 -16.51
CA ASN A 156 -1.82 -22.29 -15.91
C ASN A 156 -1.94 -22.84 -14.48
N LYS A 157 -2.54 -22.04 -13.60
CA LYS A 157 -2.92 -22.42 -12.24
C LYS A 157 -4.32 -21.89 -11.96
N THR A 158 -5.09 -22.63 -11.16
CA THR A 158 -6.31 -22.11 -10.55
C THR A 158 -6.00 -21.73 -9.12
N LEU A 159 -6.30 -20.50 -8.74
CA LEU A 159 -6.11 -19.97 -7.40
C LEU A 159 -7.47 -19.83 -6.72
N HIS A 160 -7.56 -20.15 -5.44
CA HIS A 160 -8.68 -19.69 -4.62
C HIS A 160 -8.45 -18.24 -4.24
N ILE A 161 -9.46 -17.39 -4.47
CA ILE A 161 -9.39 -15.97 -4.20
C ILE A 161 -10.45 -15.56 -3.16
N PRO A 162 -10.08 -14.76 -2.15
CA PRO A 162 -11.04 -14.14 -1.25
C PRO A 162 -11.84 -13.04 -1.95
N ILE A 163 -13.00 -12.71 -1.38
CA ILE A 163 -13.85 -11.61 -1.85
C ILE A 163 -13.05 -10.28 -1.82
N GLY A 164 -13.24 -9.46 -2.84
CA GLY A 164 -12.63 -8.14 -2.95
C GLY A 164 -11.12 -8.16 -3.17
N ILE A 165 -10.56 -9.28 -3.63
CA ILE A 165 -9.14 -9.33 -4.02
C ILE A 165 -8.83 -8.29 -5.09
N GLN A 166 -7.70 -7.62 -4.91
CA GLN A 166 -7.17 -6.64 -5.86
C GLN A 166 -5.89 -7.16 -6.51
N ASP A 167 -5.59 -6.71 -7.72
CA ASP A 167 -4.25 -6.84 -8.33
C ASP A 167 -3.38 -5.59 -8.03
N ASP A 168 -2.15 -5.55 -8.56
CA ASP A 168 -1.21 -4.48 -8.25
C ASP A 168 -1.58 -3.10 -8.81
N LEU A 169 -2.48 -3.04 -9.81
CA LEU A 169 -2.96 -1.80 -10.41
C LEU A 169 -4.33 -1.38 -9.88
N SER A 170 -5.29 -2.31 -9.86
CA SER A 170 -6.66 -2.09 -9.35
C SER A 170 -6.66 -1.63 -7.89
N MET A 171 -5.75 -2.13 -7.04
CA MET A 171 -5.69 -1.69 -5.64
C MET A 171 -5.49 -0.17 -5.50
N VAL A 172 -4.76 0.46 -6.42
CA VAL A 172 -4.49 1.89 -6.37
C VAL A 172 -5.79 2.67 -6.58
N TYR A 173 -6.61 2.27 -7.56
CA TYR A 173 -7.90 2.90 -7.84
C TYR A 173 -8.96 2.54 -6.80
N PHE A 174 -8.93 1.31 -6.27
CA PHE A 174 -9.80 0.92 -5.16
C PHE A 174 -9.58 1.82 -3.95
N LEU A 175 -8.32 2.08 -3.57
CA LEU A 175 -7.98 2.98 -2.46
C LEU A 175 -8.46 4.42 -2.67
N ARG A 176 -8.48 4.90 -3.91
CA ARG A 176 -9.00 6.24 -4.23
C ARG A 176 -10.47 6.35 -3.85
N SER A 177 -11.25 5.29 -4.07
CA SER A 177 -12.69 5.29 -3.84
C SER A 177 -13.12 5.28 -2.36
N LYS A 178 -12.22 5.01 -1.41
CA LYS A 178 -12.59 4.74 -0.01
C LYS A 178 -12.49 5.94 0.92
N GLU A 179 -13.37 6.03 1.91
CA GLU A 179 -13.25 6.98 3.03
C GLU A 179 -12.19 6.49 4.03
N LEU A 180 -10.99 7.09 3.97
CA LEU A 180 -9.85 6.69 4.78
C LEU A 180 -9.66 7.64 5.97
N GLN A 181 -9.61 7.08 7.18
CA GLN A 181 -9.49 7.85 8.42
C GLN A 181 -8.08 7.73 9.01
N VAL A 182 -7.48 8.87 9.37
CA VAL A 182 -6.18 8.91 10.06
C VAL A 182 -6.27 8.17 11.39
N GLY A 183 -5.26 7.33 11.68
CA GLY A 183 -5.19 6.47 12.84
C GLY A 183 -5.75 5.06 12.60
N HIS A 184 -6.53 4.86 11.53
CA HIS A 184 -7.08 3.54 11.21
C HIS A 184 -6.10 2.69 10.41
N THR A 185 -6.23 1.37 10.59
CA THR A 185 -5.57 0.36 9.75
C THR A 185 -6.62 -0.43 9.01
N TYR A 186 -6.48 -0.55 7.70
CA TYR A 186 -7.41 -1.28 6.83
C TYR A 186 -6.75 -2.52 6.25
N GLY A 187 -7.42 -3.68 6.30
CA GLY A 187 -6.97 -4.93 5.73
C GLY A 187 -7.74 -5.29 4.45
N PHE A 188 -7.06 -5.84 3.46
CA PHE A 188 -7.67 -6.34 2.22
C PHE A 188 -6.77 -7.36 1.51
N PRO A 189 -7.36 -8.26 0.70
CA PRO A 189 -6.58 -9.22 -0.06
C PRO A 189 -6.03 -8.64 -1.36
N VAL A 190 -4.81 -9.02 -1.71
CA VAL A 190 -4.12 -8.65 -2.93
C VAL A 190 -3.50 -9.90 -3.58
N LEU A 191 -3.62 -10.02 -4.89
CA LEU A 191 -2.90 -11.01 -5.69
C LEU A 191 -1.48 -10.51 -5.95
N VAL A 192 -0.48 -11.12 -5.31
CA VAL A 192 0.94 -10.84 -5.50
C VAL A 192 1.58 -12.05 -6.19
N LYS A 193 1.92 -11.90 -7.48
CA LYS A 193 2.32 -13.02 -8.34
C LYS A 193 1.22 -14.08 -8.36
N ASP A 194 1.55 -15.34 -8.02
CA ASP A 194 0.61 -16.45 -7.94
C ASP A 194 0.09 -16.72 -6.52
N LYS A 195 0.11 -15.71 -5.62
CA LYS A 195 -0.30 -15.84 -4.23
C LYS A 195 -1.30 -14.76 -3.82
N CYS A 196 -2.35 -15.17 -3.10
CA CYS A 196 -3.26 -14.25 -2.44
C CYS A 196 -2.69 -13.90 -1.07
N GLU A 197 -2.37 -12.62 -0.86
CA GLU A 197 -1.81 -12.11 0.39
C GLU A 197 -2.79 -11.13 1.04
N HIS A 198 -2.86 -11.13 2.37
CA HIS A 198 -3.62 -10.13 3.10
C HIS A 198 -2.69 -8.95 3.44
N VAL A 199 -2.96 -7.79 2.85
CA VAL A 199 -2.19 -6.57 3.05
C VAL A 199 -2.93 -5.67 4.03
N THR A 200 -2.19 -5.03 4.95
CA THR A 200 -2.74 -3.97 5.78
C THR A 200 -2.23 -2.60 5.35
N LEU A 201 -3.03 -1.57 5.59
CA LEU A 201 -2.77 -0.19 5.23
C LEU A 201 -3.09 0.73 6.40
N GLU A 202 -2.04 1.24 7.03
CA GLU A 202 -2.11 2.20 8.14
C GLU A 202 -2.21 3.63 7.59
N ILE A 203 -3.25 4.37 7.95
CA ILE A 203 -3.39 5.80 7.58
C ILE A 203 -2.73 6.63 8.68
N ARG A 204 -1.50 7.06 8.46
CA ARG A 204 -0.65 7.57 9.54
C ARG A 204 -0.97 8.99 9.96
N ARG A 205 -1.06 9.90 8.99
CA ARG A 205 -1.17 11.34 9.23
C ARG A 205 -1.63 12.08 7.98
N ARG A 206 -2.00 13.34 8.17
CA ARG A 206 -2.04 14.34 7.10
C ARG A 206 -0.68 14.99 6.94
N GLU A 207 -0.28 15.27 5.71
CA GLU A 207 0.97 15.95 5.40
C GLU A 207 0.81 16.82 4.16
N VAL A 208 1.28 18.06 4.22
CA VAL A 208 1.34 18.94 3.05
C VAL A 208 2.68 18.76 2.36
N ILE A 209 2.67 18.31 1.11
CA ILE A 209 3.89 18.14 0.31
C ILE A 209 3.84 19.02 -0.95
N LYS A 210 5.02 19.41 -1.43
CA LYS A 210 5.16 20.12 -2.71
C LYS A 210 5.41 19.10 -3.81
N THR A 211 4.56 19.11 -4.83
CA THR A 211 4.67 18.29 -6.04
C THR A 211 4.91 19.19 -7.24
N LYS A 212 5.48 18.63 -8.31
CA LYS A 212 5.70 19.36 -9.57
C LYS A 212 4.38 19.63 -10.29
N ALA A 213 3.49 18.63 -10.32
CA ALA A 213 2.22 18.70 -11.05
C ALA A 213 1.17 19.59 -10.37
N LEU A 214 1.06 19.55 -9.03
CA LEU A 214 -0.07 20.12 -8.30
C LEU A 214 0.34 21.21 -7.29
N GLY A 215 1.62 21.55 -7.18
CA GLY A 215 2.09 22.52 -6.20
C GLY A 215 2.01 21.97 -4.77
N ARG A 216 1.58 22.79 -3.80
CA ARG A 216 1.41 22.35 -2.41
C ARG A 216 0.04 21.70 -2.24
N VAL A 217 0.02 20.44 -1.84
CA VAL A 217 -1.22 19.68 -1.66
C VAL A 217 -1.22 19.00 -0.30
N GLU A 218 -2.37 18.98 0.38
CA GLU A 218 -2.56 18.13 1.55
C GLU A 218 -2.74 16.68 1.10
N THR A 219 -2.11 15.75 1.83
CA THR A 219 -2.15 14.32 1.54
C THR A 219 -2.42 13.51 2.79
N LEU A 220 -3.00 12.33 2.62
CA LEU A 220 -2.95 11.24 3.58
C LEU A 220 -1.67 10.44 3.33
N VAL A 221 -0.90 10.17 4.39
CA VAL A 221 0.28 9.30 4.31
C VAL A 221 -0.10 7.90 4.77
N LEU A 222 -0.05 6.95 3.85
CA LEU A 222 -0.41 5.56 4.07
C LEU A 222 0.84 4.70 4.17
N ARG A 223 0.84 3.67 5.03
CA ARG A 223 1.90 2.67 5.09
C ARG A 223 1.32 1.26 4.97
N THR A 224 1.86 0.48 4.06
CA THR A 224 1.48 -0.93 3.92
C THR A 224 2.21 -1.83 4.92
N SER A 225 1.69 -3.03 5.19
CA SER A 225 2.40 -4.09 5.93
C SER A 225 3.76 -4.46 5.32
N HIS A 226 3.93 -4.27 4.02
CA HIS A 226 5.19 -4.49 3.30
C HIS A 226 6.15 -3.30 3.35
N GLY A 227 5.81 -2.23 4.07
CA GLY A 227 6.68 -1.08 4.29
C GLY A 227 6.63 0.01 3.20
N TYR A 228 5.82 -0.16 2.16
CA TYR A 228 5.59 0.89 1.16
C TYR A 228 4.87 2.08 1.80
N LEU A 229 5.29 3.29 1.43
CA LEU A 229 4.61 4.53 1.78
C LEU A 229 3.94 5.12 0.54
N MET A 230 2.75 5.67 0.71
CA MET A 230 2.03 6.38 -0.34
C MET A 230 1.52 7.72 0.23
N TRP A 231 1.62 8.78 -0.55
CA TRP A 231 0.97 10.06 -0.28
C TRP A 231 -0.18 10.18 -1.27
N LEU A 232 -1.40 10.08 -0.77
CA LEU A 232 -2.65 10.21 -1.52
C LEU A 232 -3.21 11.62 -1.29
N THR A 233 -3.58 12.39 -2.31
CA THR A 233 -4.18 13.72 -2.06
C THR A 233 -5.40 13.60 -1.17
N ASN A 234 -5.56 14.55 -0.24
CA ASN A 234 -6.73 14.65 0.63
C ASN A 234 -7.79 15.58 -0.01
N ASP A 235 -8.11 15.33 -1.28
CA ASP A 235 -9.14 16.01 -2.07
C ASP A 235 -10.03 14.99 -2.79
N GLU A 236 -11.03 15.43 -3.53
CA GLU A 236 -11.99 14.55 -4.22
C GLU A 236 -11.34 13.65 -5.29
N ARG A 237 -10.14 13.99 -5.78
CA ARG A 237 -9.45 13.22 -6.85
C ARG A 237 -8.64 12.05 -6.30
N ARG A 238 -8.17 12.17 -5.05
CA ARG A 238 -7.40 11.15 -4.32
C ARG A 238 -6.20 10.65 -5.12
N ILE A 239 -5.49 11.53 -5.82
CA ILE A 239 -4.37 11.14 -6.67
C ILE A 239 -3.18 10.70 -5.80
N PRO A 240 -2.57 9.52 -6.05
CA PRO A 240 -1.29 9.18 -5.45
C PRO A 240 -0.23 10.12 -6.03
N VAL A 241 0.37 10.96 -5.19
CA VAL A 241 1.34 11.97 -5.62
C VAL A 241 2.79 11.57 -5.35
N ARG A 242 3.00 10.62 -4.43
CA ARG A 242 4.30 10.04 -4.13
C ARG A 242 4.14 8.61 -3.63
N ILE A 243 5.04 7.72 -4.08
CA ILE A 243 5.15 6.35 -3.57
C ILE A 243 6.62 6.10 -3.23
N GLU A 244 6.86 5.52 -2.06
CA GLU A 244 8.19 5.07 -1.66
C GLU A 244 8.18 3.58 -1.33
N ALA A 245 9.20 2.89 -1.83
CA ALA A 245 9.48 1.50 -1.53
C ALA A 245 10.94 1.35 -1.14
N GLU A 246 11.24 0.45 -0.22
CA GLU A 246 12.61 0.07 0.09
C GLU A 246 12.80 -1.42 -0.16
N THR A 247 13.78 -1.75 -0.99
CA THR A 247 14.15 -3.12 -1.31
C THR A 247 15.60 -3.36 -0.96
N SER A 248 15.88 -4.47 -0.31
CA SER A 248 17.24 -4.85 0.10
C SER A 248 18.24 -4.95 -1.06
N ARG A 249 17.76 -5.19 -2.29
CA ARG A 249 18.61 -5.34 -3.48
C ARG A 249 18.83 -4.03 -4.24
N ILE A 250 17.79 -3.22 -4.40
CA ILE A 250 17.81 -2.03 -5.27
C ILE A 250 17.96 -0.73 -4.46
N GLY A 251 17.61 -0.76 -3.16
CA GLY A 251 17.57 0.40 -2.27
C GLY A 251 16.23 1.13 -2.32
N LYS A 252 16.22 2.39 -1.86
CA LYS A 252 15.02 3.23 -1.87
C LYS A 252 14.62 3.59 -3.30
N ILE A 253 13.37 3.27 -3.65
CA ILE A 253 12.71 3.65 -4.90
C ILE A 253 11.65 4.69 -4.56
N VAL A 254 11.63 5.79 -5.31
CA VAL A 254 10.66 6.87 -5.14
C VAL A 254 10.01 7.17 -6.48
N GLY A 255 8.68 7.07 -6.54
CA GLY A 255 7.86 7.60 -7.63
C GLY A 255 7.25 8.93 -7.20
N GLU A 256 7.39 9.98 -8.00
CA GLU A 256 6.79 11.30 -7.74
C GLU A 256 5.96 11.76 -8.94
N LEU A 257 4.75 12.25 -8.68
CA LEU A 257 3.86 12.75 -9.73
C LEU A 257 4.46 14.00 -10.39
N GLU A 258 4.65 13.92 -11.71
CA GLU A 258 5.18 14.99 -12.54
C GLU A 258 4.14 15.71 -13.38
N LYS A 259 3.11 14.98 -13.85
CA LYS A 259 2.11 15.52 -14.75
C LYS A 259 0.76 14.83 -14.56
N VAL A 260 -0.31 15.62 -14.70
CA VAL A 260 -1.70 15.14 -14.80
C VAL A 260 -2.23 15.68 -16.13
N ASP A 261 -2.65 14.78 -17.01
CA ASP A 261 -3.25 15.08 -18.30
C ASP A 261 -4.55 14.29 -18.47
N PHE A 262 -5.24 14.53 -19.59
CA PHE A 262 -6.36 13.73 -20.06
C PHE A 262 -6.11 13.30 -21.50
N LEU A 263 -6.53 12.08 -21.85
CA LEU A 263 -6.61 11.64 -23.24
C LEU A 263 -7.64 12.50 -23.98
N ASP A 264 -7.29 12.92 -25.19
CA ASP A 264 -8.18 13.66 -26.09
C ASP A 264 -9.34 12.79 -26.62
#